data_AF-A0A843RTP6-F1
#
_entry.id   AF-A0A843RTP6-F1
#
_cell.length_a   1.000
_cell.length_b   1.000
_cell.length_c   1.000
_cell.angle_alpha   90.00
_cell.angle_beta   90.00
_cell.angle_gamma   90.00
#
_symmetry.space_group_name_H-M   'P 1'
#
loop_
_entity.id
_entity.type
_entity.pdbx_description
1 polymer ?
#
loop_
_entity_poly.entity_id
_entity_poly.type
_entity_poly.pdbx_seq_one_letter_code
_entity_poly.pdbx_strand_id
1 'polypeptide(L)'
;MVSMTEGSVHVSVRALAGVALLLMVGCAATIAPAVNDTHLTLRVQTALINDPEIGTLPIEVRAANGLVALTGRVRSESDRERAVRVARGVDGVRDVRATLRIADIPPDEVPRPPPEPPEPRDEPRDGLWRLIGLGFSVTGTRPEPARLGDGLSVGPLLRLPNRRGLGPTIGFSWTELEIDAGPEGLPGLAHLRMRPVMIGLEYGQPVGRLALSASLVGGWSFNSVRVDRNAAGPLRAIEAESGFAWRPGASLWYDVTARMGVNLFVGGLFANPRVTFASDEELRTMRLRTNAAIVSVGLAWWLF
;
A
#
# COMPACT_ATOMS: atom_id res chain seq x y z
N MET A 1 38.01 30.43 22.92
CA MET A 1 38.42 29.71 21.70
C MET A 1 37.40 28.61 21.49
N VAL A 2 36.65 28.70 20.39
CA VAL A 2 35.40 27.99 20.11
C VAL A 2 35.68 26.51 19.80
N SER A 3 34.87 25.60 20.34
CA SER A 3 34.66 24.27 19.76
C SER A 3 33.16 24.04 19.65
N MET A 4 32.71 24.01 18.39
CA MET A 4 31.35 23.79 17.93
C MET A 4 31.10 22.28 17.74
N THR A 5 29.83 21.88 17.98
CA THR A 5 29.04 20.83 17.28
C THR A 5 29.56 19.38 17.34
N GLU A 6 28.79 18.38 17.77
CA GLU A 6 27.59 17.84 17.09
C GLU A 6 26.76 17.00 18.07
N GLY A 7 25.45 17.24 18.11
CA GLY A 7 24.49 16.36 18.77
C GLY A 7 24.05 15.25 17.81
N SER A 8 24.62 14.05 17.93
CA SER A 8 24.17 12.87 17.18
C SER A 8 22.85 12.34 17.75
N VAL A 9 21.77 12.56 17.01
CA VAL A 9 20.44 12.04 17.31
C VAL A 9 20.40 10.56 16.94
N HIS A 10 20.70 9.67 17.90
CA HIS A 10 20.51 8.22 17.75
C HIS A 10 19.03 7.84 17.89
N VAL A 11 18.25 7.98 16.81
CA VAL A 11 16.91 7.38 16.72
C VAL A 11 17.07 5.89 16.47
N SER A 12 16.93 5.11 17.55
CA SER A 12 17.07 3.65 17.50
C SER A 12 15.97 3.01 16.64
N VAL A 13 16.38 2.20 15.65
CA VAL A 13 15.47 1.51 14.70
C VAL A 13 14.52 0.52 15.38
N ARG A 14 14.77 0.16 16.65
CA ARG A 14 13.80 -0.55 17.50
C ARG A 14 12.47 0.21 17.64
N ALA A 15 12.51 1.55 17.65
CA ALA A 15 11.31 2.37 17.73
C ALA A 15 10.49 2.34 16.42
N LEU A 16 11.14 2.27 15.24
CA LEU A 16 10.44 2.17 13.95
C LEU A 16 9.87 0.76 13.69
N ALA A 17 10.57 -0.29 14.12
CA ALA A 17 10.05 -1.67 14.03
C ALA A 17 8.88 -1.92 15.00
N GLY A 18 8.90 -1.29 16.18
CA GLY A 18 7.82 -1.40 17.19
C GLY A 18 6.50 -0.77 16.74
N VAL A 19 6.53 0.35 16.01
CA VAL A 19 5.31 1.01 15.49
C VAL A 19 4.68 0.22 14.34
N ALA A 20 5.49 -0.45 13.51
CA ALA A 20 4.99 -1.30 12.42
C ALA A 20 4.31 -2.59 12.93
N LEU A 21 4.78 -3.16 14.05
CA LEU A 21 4.17 -4.34 14.67
C LEU A 21 2.88 -4.01 15.45
N LEU A 22 2.78 -2.81 16.04
CA LEU A 22 1.58 -2.35 16.75
C LEU A 22 0.38 -2.09 15.82
N LEU A 23 0.62 -1.74 14.55
CA LEU A 23 -0.44 -1.51 13.56
C LEU A 23 -1.09 -2.81 13.05
N MET A 24 -0.46 -3.97 13.25
CA MET A 24 -0.99 -5.27 12.79
C MET A 24 -1.85 -5.99 13.85
N VAL A 25 -1.81 -5.56 15.12
CA VAL A 25 -2.56 -6.19 16.23
C VAL A 25 -3.71 -5.31 16.76
N GLY A 26 -3.81 -4.05 16.33
CA GLY A 26 -4.75 -3.06 16.88
C GLY A 26 -6.16 -2.99 16.27
N CYS A 27 -6.51 -3.80 15.27
CA CYS A 27 -7.84 -3.74 14.64
C CYS A 27 -8.77 -4.85 15.18
N ALA A 28 -8.93 -4.89 16.50
CA ALA A 28 -9.92 -5.72 17.17
C ALA A 28 -10.52 -4.98 18.38
N ALA A 29 -10.92 -3.73 18.17
CA ALA A 29 -11.70 -2.96 19.13
C ALA A 29 -13.13 -2.81 18.62
N THR A 30 -13.98 -3.73 19.09
CA THR A 30 -15.44 -3.60 19.30
C THR A 30 -16.14 -2.38 18.67
N ILE A 31 -16.76 -2.58 17.50
CA ILE A 31 -17.78 -1.66 16.97
C ILE A 31 -19.11 -2.03 17.64
N ALA A 32 -19.46 -1.30 18.71
CA ALA A 32 -20.76 -1.32 19.36
C ALA A 32 -21.83 -0.59 18.49
N PRO A 33 -23.14 -0.78 18.73
CA PRO A 33 -24.16 -1.05 17.70
C PRO A 33 -24.68 0.15 16.87
N ALA A 34 -24.09 1.34 16.98
CA ALA A 34 -24.53 2.53 16.27
C ALA A 34 -24.31 2.47 14.73
N VAL A 35 -23.41 1.59 14.26
CA VAL A 35 -23.13 1.38 12.83
C VAL A 35 -24.22 0.55 12.14
N ASN A 36 -25.09 -0.16 12.87
CA ASN A 36 -26.08 -1.04 12.23
C ASN A 36 -27.28 -0.26 11.65
N ASP A 37 -27.77 0.75 12.36
CA ASP A 37 -29.05 1.41 12.03
C ASP A 37 -28.97 2.35 10.82
N THR A 38 -27.80 2.98 10.59
CA THR A 38 -27.57 3.81 9.40
C THR A 38 -27.53 2.95 8.13
N HIS A 39 -26.88 1.78 8.20
CA HIS A 39 -26.85 0.83 7.09
C HIS A 39 -28.24 0.23 6.83
N LEU A 40 -29.02 -0.04 7.87
CA LEU A 40 -30.39 -0.55 7.73
C LEU A 40 -31.31 0.48 7.05
N THR A 41 -31.24 1.75 7.45
CA THR A 41 -32.01 2.84 6.83
C THR A 41 -31.73 2.93 5.33
N LEU A 42 -30.45 2.89 4.94
CA LEU A 42 -30.04 2.95 3.54
C LEU A 42 -30.52 1.74 2.73
N ARG A 43 -30.42 0.51 3.28
CA ARG A 43 -30.90 -0.70 2.60
C ARG A 43 -32.42 -0.65 2.35
N VAL A 44 -33.20 -0.20 3.32
CA VAL A 44 -34.65 -0.06 3.17
C VAL A 44 -35.00 1.03 2.16
N GLN A 45 -34.36 2.20 2.24
CA GLN A 45 -34.57 3.27 1.25
C GLN A 45 -34.26 2.78 -0.17
N THR A 46 -33.19 2.01 -0.35
CA THR A 46 -32.77 1.47 -1.64
C THR A 46 -33.78 0.44 -2.17
N ALA A 47 -34.28 -0.45 -1.31
CA ALA A 47 -35.30 -1.44 -1.68
C ALA A 47 -36.61 -0.77 -2.14
N LEU A 48 -37.03 0.33 -1.49
CA LEU A 48 -38.20 1.10 -1.90
C LEU A 48 -37.97 1.81 -3.25
N ILE A 49 -36.80 2.42 -3.47
CA ILE A 49 -36.49 3.12 -4.73
C ILE A 49 -36.44 2.15 -5.93
N ASN A 50 -35.93 0.93 -5.72
CA ASN A 50 -35.82 -0.08 -6.77
C ASN A 50 -37.17 -0.73 -7.13
N ASP A 51 -38.22 -0.44 -6.39
CA ASP A 51 -39.54 -0.98 -6.62
C ASP A 51 -40.29 -0.11 -7.66
N PRO A 52 -40.73 -0.68 -8.80
CA PRO A 52 -41.23 0.09 -9.94
C PRO A 52 -42.54 0.84 -9.67
N GLU A 53 -43.29 0.43 -8.64
CA GLU A 53 -44.58 1.05 -8.32
C GLU A 53 -44.46 2.12 -7.23
N ILE A 54 -43.54 1.99 -6.27
CA ILE A 54 -43.42 2.91 -5.13
C ILE A 54 -42.15 3.78 -5.15
N GLY A 55 -41.16 3.48 -6.00
CA GLY A 55 -39.85 4.12 -5.98
C GLY A 55 -39.84 5.63 -6.30
N THR A 56 -40.92 6.13 -6.88
CA THR A 56 -41.13 7.56 -7.18
C THR A 56 -41.99 8.29 -6.14
N LEU A 57 -42.51 7.57 -5.14
CA LEU A 57 -43.37 8.17 -4.10
C LEU A 57 -42.52 8.87 -3.03
N PRO A 58 -43.00 9.99 -2.48
CA PRO A 58 -42.31 10.72 -1.41
C PRO A 58 -42.46 9.98 -0.07
N ILE A 59 -41.69 8.91 0.10
CA ILE A 59 -41.62 8.09 1.31
C ILE A 59 -40.26 8.30 1.97
N GLU A 60 -40.28 8.82 3.19
CA GLU A 60 -39.12 8.97 4.07
C GLU A 60 -38.99 7.73 4.97
N VAL A 61 -37.77 7.21 5.07
CA VAL A 61 -37.42 6.04 5.89
C VAL A 61 -36.54 6.46 7.05
N ARG A 62 -36.90 6.02 8.26
CA ARG A 62 -36.02 6.08 9.43
C ARG A 62 -35.94 4.70 10.06
N ALA A 63 -34.74 4.20 10.35
CA ALA A 63 -34.58 2.95 11.08
C ALA A 63 -33.80 3.15 12.39
N ALA A 64 -34.24 2.49 13.44
CA ALA A 64 -33.55 2.46 14.74
C ALA A 64 -33.76 1.10 15.40
N ASN A 65 -32.69 0.42 15.80
CA ASN A 65 -32.68 -0.89 16.44
C ASN A 65 -33.53 -1.95 15.70
N GLY A 66 -33.52 -1.95 14.36
CA GLY A 66 -34.32 -2.88 13.55
C GLY A 66 -35.80 -2.48 13.39
N LEU A 67 -36.26 -1.38 14.00
CA LEU A 67 -37.59 -0.82 13.81
C LEU A 67 -37.54 0.23 12.69
N VAL A 68 -38.33 0.02 11.65
CA VAL A 68 -38.40 0.92 10.49
C VAL A 68 -39.68 1.75 10.57
N ALA A 69 -39.54 3.07 10.56
CA ALA A 69 -40.64 4.01 10.38
C ALA A 69 -40.68 4.49 8.93
N LEU A 70 -41.83 4.27 8.27
CA LEU A 70 -42.14 4.81 6.95
C LEU A 70 -43.11 5.98 7.12
N THR A 71 -42.73 7.16 6.65
CA THR A 71 -43.56 8.38 6.72
C THR A 71 -43.62 9.04 5.36
N GLY A 72 -44.79 9.53 4.94
CA GLY A 72 -44.93 10.10 3.59
C GLY A 72 -46.32 9.97 3.00
N ARG A 73 -46.40 10.09 1.68
CA ARG A 73 -47.64 10.00 0.91
C ARG A 73 -47.59 8.86 -0.10
N VAL A 74 -48.74 8.22 -0.32
CA VAL A 74 -48.92 7.12 -1.27
C VAL A 74 -50.20 7.37 -2.08
N ARG A 75 -50.30 6.80 -3.29
CA ARG A 75 -51.43 7.03 -4.20
C ARG A 75 -52.65 6.20 -3.83
N SER A 76 -52.45 5.06 -3.17
CA SER A 76 -53.50 4.11 -2.85
C SER A 76 -53.15 3.27 -1.62
N GLU A 77 -54.13 2.55 -1.12
CA GLU A 77 -53.93 1.57 -0.04
C GLU A 77 -53.04 0.40 -0.49
N SER A 78 -53.12 -0.01 -1.77
CA SER A 78 -52.24 -1.06 -2.31
C SER A 78 -50.76 -0.66 -2.30
N ASP A 79 -50.47 0.62 -2.58
CA ASP A 79 -49.11 1.17 -2.52
C ASP A 79 -48.59 1.21 -1.07
N ARG A 80 -49.47 1.52 -0.10
CA ARG A 80 -49.14 1.47 1.33
C ARG A 80 -48.71 0.06 1.75
N GLU A 81 -49.48 -0.95 1.38
CA GLU A 81 -49.16 -2.34 1.69
C GLU A 81 -47.89 -2.81 0.98
N ARG A 82 -47.69 -2.42 -0.29
CA ARG A 82 -46.47 -2.76 -1.04
C ARG A 82 -45.23 -2.18 -0.37
N ALA A 83 -45.26 -0.90 0.04
CA ALA A 83 -44.14 -0.27 0.74
C ALA A 83 -43.80 -0.99 2.06
N VAL A 84 -44.81 -1.42 2.81
CA VAL A 84 -44.60 -2.22 4.04
C VAL A 84 -43.99 -3.58 3.71
N ARG A 85 -44.47 -4.27 2.67
CA ARG A 85 -43.92 -5.57 2.26
C ARG A 85 -42.46 -5.47 1.83
N VAL A 86 -42.13 -4.48 1.01
CA VAL A 86 -40.76 -4.24 0.52
C VAL A 86 -39.84 -3.93 1.69
N ALA A 87 -40.25 -3.05 2.61
CA ALA A 87 -39.45 -2.73 3.79
C ALA A 87 -39.23 -3.95 4.70
N ARG A 88 -40.25 -4.80 4.90
CA ARG A 88 -40.13 -6.04 5.68
C ARG A 88 -39.22 -7.09 5.05
N GLY A 89 -39.07 -7.08 3.73
CA GLY A 89 -38.20 -8.01 3.00
C GLY A 89 -36.71 -7.71 3.15
N VAL A 90 -36.33 -6.62 3.81
CA VAL A 90 -34.94 -6.23 4.00
C VAL A 90 -34.35 -6.89 5.24
N ASP A 91 -33.24 -7.62 5.07
CA ASP A 91 -32.59 -8.31 6.20
C ASP A 91 -32.20 -7.33 7.31
N GLY A 92 -32.57 -7.68 8.54
CA GLY A 92 -32.32 -6.85 9.73
C GLY A 92 -33.51 -6.00 10.15
N VAL A 93 -34.58 -5.94 9.35
CA VAL A 93 -35.86 -5.33 9.75
C VAL A 93 -36.61 -6.29 10.68
N ARG A 94 -36.93 -5.81 11.89
CA ARG A 94 -37.69 -6.55 12.91
C ARG A 94 -39.16 -6.17 12.90
N ASP A 95 -39.45 -4.88 12.71
CA ASP A 95 -40.81 -4.37 12.60
C ASP A 95 -40.86 -3.13 11.70
N VAL A 96 -42.02 -2.88 11.10
CA VAL A 96 -42.27 -1.74 10.21
C VAL A 96 -43.52 -1.01 10.66
N ARG A 97 -43.36 0.27 11.02
CA ARG A 97 -44.46 1.19 11.33
C ARG A 97 -44.66 2.16 10.18
N ALA A 98 -45.75 2.00 9.44
CA ALA A 98 -46.12 2.88 8.34
C ALA A 98 -47.13 3.95 8.78
N THR A 99 -46.70 5.20 8.74
CA THR A 99 -47.56 6.40 8.88
C THR A 99 -47.62 7.10 7.52
N LEU A 100 -48.21 6.40 6.55
CA LEU A 100 -48.35 6.85 5.17
C LEU A 100 -49.78 7.35 4.94
N ARG A 101 -49.93 8.53 4.33
CA ARG A 101 -51.23 9.12 4.00
C ARG A 101 -51.56 8.89 2.53
N ILE A 102 -52.79 8.47 2.25
CA ILE A 102 -53.29 8.40 0.88
C ILE A 102 -53.65 9.82 0.44
N ALA A 103 -53.00 10.29 -0.61
CA ALA A 103 -53.29 11.58 -1.23
C ALA A 103 -53.16 11.45 -2.74
N ASP A 104 -54.02 12.13 -3.48
CA ASP A 104 -53.78 12.38 -4.90
C ASP A 104 -52.54 13.26 -5.00
N ILE A 105 -51.43 12.67 -5.47
CA ILE A 105 -50.16 13.37 -5.65
C ILE A 105 -50.23 14.08 -7.01
N PRO A 106 -50.33 15.42 -7.08
CA PRO A 106 -50.38 16.11 -8.35
C PRO A 106 -49.04 15.97 -9.10
N PRO A 107 -49.03 15.92 -10.45
CA PRO A 107 -47.85 15.55 -11.25
C PRO A 107 -46.61 16.44 -11.04
N ASP A 108 -46.81 17.65 -10.52
CA ASP A 108 -45.79 18.66 -10.23
C ASP A 108 -45.10 18.49 -8.87
N GLU A 109 -45.66 17.68 -7.96
CA GLU A 109 -45.05 17.37 -6.65
C GLU A 109 -44.16 16.12 -6.69
N VAL A 110 -44.13 15.39 -7.81
CA VAL A 110 -43.08 14.38 -8.05
C VAL A 110 -41.76 15.14 -8.11
N PRO A 111 -40.81 14.89 -7.19
CA PRO A 111 -39.50 15.52 -7.29
C PRO A 111 -38.98 15.24 -8.68
N ARG A 112 -38.75 16.29 -9.49
CA ARG A 112 -38.04 16.12 -10.75
C ARG A 112 -36.83 15.27 -10.40
N PRO A 113 -36.58 14.15 -11.13
CA PRO A 113 -35.35 13.40 -10.90
C PRO A 113 -34.25 14.45 -10.82
N PRO A 114 -33.37 14.38 -9.79
CA PRO A 114 -32.26 15.32 -9.67
C PRO A 114 -31.71 15.48 -11.08
N PRO A 115 -31.54 16.73 -11.58
CA PRO A 115 -31.06 16.94 -12.95
C PRO A 115 -29.94 15.94 -13.14
N GLU A 116 -30.10 15.05 -14.13
CA GLU A 116 -29.21 13.90 -14.30
C GLU A 116 -27.82 14.38 -13.93
N PRO A 117 -27.17 13.78 -12.90
CA PRO A 117 -25.86 14.23 -12.46
C PRO A 117 -25.08 14.44 -13.75
N PRO A 118 -24.59 15.68 -13.99
CA PRO A 118 -24.16 16.10 -15.33
C PRO A 118 -23.42 14.92 -15.90
N GLU A 119 -23.94 14.37 -17.01
CA GLU A 119 -23.45 13.12 -17.63
C GLU A 119 -21.98 13.08 -17.31
N PRO A 120 -21.50 12.13 -16.46
CA PRO A 120 -20.17 12.22 -15.90
C PRO A 120 -19.32 12.57 -17.08
N ARG A 121 -18.73 13.79 -17.05
CA ARG A 121 -18.02 14.31 -18.21
C ARG A 121 -17.23 13.13 -18.72
N ASP A 122 -17.14 12.96 -20.03
CA ASP A 122 -16.13 12.09 -20.57
C ASP A 122 -14.73 12.65 -20.17
N GLU A 123 -14.41 12.84 -18.88
CA GLU A 123 -13.23 12.23 -18.29
C GLU A 123 -13.16 10.88 -18.96
N PRO A 124 -12.17 10.69 -19.84
CA PRO A 124 -12.10 9.47 -20.58
C PRO A 124 -12.21 8.31 -19.58
N ARG A 125 -12.88 7.24 -19.96
CA ARG A 125 -12.77 5.97 -19.22
C ARG A 125 -11.38 5.38 -19.51
N ASP A 126 -10.33 6.16 -19.29
CA ASP A 126 -8.96 5.80 -19.51
C ASP A 126 -8.37 5.29 -18.20
N GLY A 127 -8.67 4.03 -17.88
CA GLY A 127 -7.79 3.22 -17.01
C GLY A 127 -6.31 3.19 -17.46
N LEU A 128 -5.97 3.90 -18.54
CA LEU A 128 -4.64 4.22 -19.05
C LEU A 128 -3.90 5.35 -18.28
N TRP A 129 -4.57 6.33 -17.62
CA TRP A 129 -3.86 7.41 -16.90
C TRP A 129 -3.06 6.87 -15.72
N ARG A 130 -3.65 5.95 -14.95
CA ARG A 130 -3.03 5.39 -13.73
C ARG A 130 -2.15 4.15 -13.95
N LEU A 131 -1.52 3.99 -15.11
CA LEU A 131 -0.77 2.76 -15.42
C LEU A 131 0.54 2.63 -14.64
N ILE A 132 1.30 3.73 -14.52
CA ILE A 132 2.64 3.72 -13.95
C ILE A 132 2.88 4.98 -13.13
N GLY A 133 3.32 4.81 -11.89
CA GLY A 133 3.87 5.88 -11.08
C GLY A 133 5.38 5.76 -10.92
N LEU A 134 6.09 6.88 -10.99
CA LEU A 134 7.53 6.94 -10.72
C LEU A 134 7.80 7.74 -9.45
N GLY A 135 8.87 7.36 -8.80
CA GLY A 135 9.23 7.89 -7.50
C GLY A 135 10.64 7.54 -7.10
N PHE A 136 10.93 7.81 -5.84
CA PHE A 136 12.18 7.44 -5.20
C PHE A 136 11.90 6.90 -3.81
N SER A 137 12.83 6.11 -3.31
CA SER A 137 12.79 5.56 -1.96
C SER A 137 14.15 5.66 -1.29
N VAL A 138 14.13 5.88 0.02
CA VAL A 138 15.28 5.81 0.90
C VAL A 138 15.22 4.48 1.62
N THR A 139 16.26 3.67 1.49
CA THR A 139 16.32 2.30 2.02
C THR A 139 17.45 2.19 3.02
N GLY A 140 17.12 1.79 4.24
CA GLY A 140 18.09 1.33 5.23
C GLY A 140 18.27 -0.18 5.10
N THR A 141 19.52 -0.65 5.11
CA THR A 141 19.88 -2.06 5.00
C THR A 141 20.72 -2.49 6.20
N ARG A 142 20.37 -3.67 6.74
CA ARG A 142 21.08 -4.32 7.84
C ARG A 142 21.55 -5.71 7.39
N PRO A 143 22.80 -5.84 6.97
CA PRO A 143 23.34 -7.11 6.51
C PRO A 143 23.57 -8.12 7.65
N GLU A 144 23.36 -9.39 7.36
CA GLU A 144 23.65 -10.54 8.22
C GLU A 144 24.57 -11.52 7.46
N PRO A 145 25.78 -11.84 7.98
CA PRO A 145 26.32 -11.54 9.32
C PRO A 145 26.97 -10.15 9.45
N ALA A 146 27.23 -9.73 10.70
CA ALA A 146 27.70 -8.39 11.14
C ALA A 146 29.10 -7.93 10.67
N ARG A 147 29.58 -8.40 9.50
CA ARG A 147 30.85 -8.00 8.87
C ARG A 147 30.69 -6.94 7.78
N LEU A 148 29.50 -6.37 7.66
CA LEU A 148 29.13 -5.34 6.71
C LEU A 148 28.40 -4.24 7.50
N GLY A 149 28.75 -2.98 7.28
CA GLY A 149 28.12 -1.84 7.94
C GLY A 149 26.65 -1.64 7.52
N ASP A 150 25.88 -0.97 8.39
CA ASP A 150 24.52 -0.51 8.05
C ASP A 150 24.61 0.40 6.81
N GLY A 151 23.78 0.13 5.80
CA GLY A 151 23.77 0.89 4.55
C GLY A 151 22.54 1.81 4.46
N LEU A 152 22.73 3.03 3.96
CA LEU A 152 21.63 3.91 3.54
C LEU A 152 21.76 4.14 2.04
N SER A 153 20.66 3.92 1.31
CA SER A 153 20.65 4.12 -0.13
C SER A 153 19.41 4.84 -0.62
N VAL A 154 19.55 5.51 -1.76
CA VAL A 154 18.42 6.10 -2.50
C VAL A 154 18.29 5.36 -3.82
N GLY A 155 17.06 4.94 -4.13
CA GLY A 155 16.77 4.17 -5.32
C GLY A 155 15.46 4.58 -5.99
N PRO A 156 15.26 4.22 -7.27
CA PRO A 156 14.02 4.44 -7.96
C PRO A 156 12.89 3.62 -7.32
N LEU A 157 11.68 4.18 -7.33
CA LEU A 157 10.46 3.50 -6.90
C LEU A 157 9.50 3.49 -8.08
N LEU A 158 9.03 2.29 -8.43
CA LEU A 158 7.96 2.12 -9.40
C LEU A 158 6.69 1.76 -8.66
N ARG A 159 5.62 2.48 -8.97
CA ARG A 159 4.29 2.22 -8.46
C ARG A 159 3.44 1.65 -9.59
N LEU A 160 2.86 0.47 -9.35
CA LEU A 160 1.89 -0.16 -10.23
C LEU A 160 0.47 0.01 -9.69
N PRO A 161 -0.56 -0.13 -10.53
CA PRO A 161 -1.95 0.05 -10.10
C PRO A 161 -2.29 -0.95 -9.00
N ASN A 162 -2.91 -0.47 -7.92
CA ASN A 162 -3.34 -1.34 -6.83
C ASN A 162 -4.40 -2.31 -7.35
N ARG A 163 -4.15 -3.61 -7.19
CA ARG A 163 -5.10 -4.68 -7.53
C ARG A 163 -5.42 -5.48 -6.28
N ARG A 164 -6.68 -5.90 -6.14
CA ARG A 164 -7.03 -6.94 -5.17
C ARG A 164 -6.54 -8.28 -5.70
N GLY A 165 -5.80 -9.01 -4.88
CA GLY A 165 -5.27 -10.32 -5.23
C GLY A 165 -3.87 -10.25 -5.85
N LEU A 166 -3.54 -11.27 -6.64
CA LEU A 166 -2.21 -11.47 -7.22
C LEU A 166 -2.00 -10.57 -8.46
N GLY A 167 -0.85 -9.93 -8.55
CA GLY A 167 -0.44 -9.11 -9.68
C GLY A 167 1.07 -9.11 -9.88
N PRO A 168 1.54 -8.63 -11.05
CA PRO A 168 2.96 -8.45 -11.29
C PRO A 168 3.49 -7.25 -10.49
N THR A 169 4.76 -7.33 -10.08
CA THR A 169 5.46 -6.23 -9.42
C THR A 169 6.90 -6.13 -9.91
N ILE A 170 7.49 -4.94 -9.76
CA ILE A 170 8.89 -4.67 -10.12
C ILE A 170 9.55 -4.04 -8.91
N GLY A 171 10.67 -4.61 -8.49
CA GLY A 171 11.43 -4.17 -7.34
C GLY A 171 12.80 -3.63 -7.75
N PHE A 172 13.09 -2.41 -7.28
CA PHE A 172 14.45 -1.89 -7.25
C PHE A 172 14.93 -1.93 -5.80
N SER A 173 16.14 -2.42 -5.57
CA SER A 173 16.77 -2.43 -4.23
C SER A 173 18.23 -2.03 -4.34
N TRP A 174 18.44 -0.88 -4.96
CA TRP A 174 19.76 -0.33 -5.18
C TRP A 174 20.36 0.04 -3.83
N THR A 175 21.47 -0.61 -3.48
CA THR A 175 22.09 -0.53 -2.17
C THR A 175 23.58 -0.27 -2.34
N GLU A 176 24.14 0.54 -1.45
CA GLU A 176 25.58 0.74 -1.30
C GLU A 176 25.96 0.19 0.07
N LEU A 177 26.88 -0.78 0.09
CA LEU A 177 27.33 -1.49 1.29
C LEU A 177 28.83 -1.25 1.44
N GLU A 178 29.27 -0.96 2.66
CA GLU A 178 30.68 -0.88 3.02
C GLU A 178 31.20 -2.27 3.40
N ILE A 179 32.32 -2.70 2.81
CA ILE A 179 32.96 -3.97 3.14
C ILE A 179 34.00 -3.73 4.24
N ASP A 180 33.67 -4.10 5.48
CA ASP A 180 34.54 -3.90 6.65
C ASP A 180 35.59 -5.00 6.84
N ALA A 181 35.57 -6.07 6.02
CA ALA A 181 36.47 -7.22 6.19
C ALA A 181 37.07 -7.69 4.85
N GLY A 182 38.24 -7.15 4.51
CA GLY A 182 39.19 -7.82 3.62
C GLY A 182 39.92 -8.97 4.34
N PRO A 183 40.72 -9.79 3.62
CA PRO A 183 41.41 -10.96 4.18
C PRO A 183 42.34 -10.66 5.38
N GLU A 184 42.59 -9.40 5.72
CA GLU A 184 43.46 -8.97 6.83
C GLU A 184 42.76 -8.13 7.92
N GLY A 185 41.42 -8.01 7.92
CA GLY A 185 40.70 -7.35 9.02
C GLY A 185 40.87 -5.82 9.11
N LEU A 186 41.34 -5.18 8.04
CA LEU A 186 41.38 -3.73 7.91
C LEU A 186 39.97 -3.20 7.55
N PRO A 187 39.37 -2.32 8.37
CA PRO A 187 38.10 -1.68 8.05
C PRO A 187 38.25 -0.69 6.88
N GLY A 188 37.22 -0.52 6.06
CA GLY A 188 37.16 0.53 5.02
C GLY A 188 37.90 0.24 3.70
N LEU A 189 38.08 -1.03 3.32
CA LEU A 189 38.86 -1.39 2.11
C LEU A 189 38.12 -1.17 0.78
N ALA A 190 36.79 -1.37 0.73
CA ALA A 190 36.04 -1.25 -0.52
C ALA A 190 34.53 -0.98 -0.33
N HIS A 191 33.95 -0.20 -1.25
CA HIS A 191 32.50 0.00 -1.37
C HIS A 191 31.92 -0.95 -2.42
N LEU A 192 30.95 -1.77 -2.03
CA LEU A 192 30.17 -2.62 -2.92
C LEU A 192 28.84 -1.94 -3.23
N ARG A 193 28.63 -1.62 -4.50
CA ARG A 193 27.34 -1.11 -4.97
C ARG A 193 26.58 -2.21 -5.69
N MET A 194 25.42 -2.56 -5.14
CA MET A 194 24.51 -3.57 -5.69
C MET A 194 23.30 -2.89 -6.30
N ARG A 195 23.01 -3.17 -7.58
CA ARG A 195 21.84 -2.62 -8.28
C ARG A 195 20.98 -3.74 -8.86
N PRO A 196 20.26 -4.49 -8.01
CA PRO A 196 19.32 -5.49 -8.48
C PRO A 196 18.15 -4.85 -9.21
N VAL A 197 17.82 -5.44 -10.36
CA VAL A 197 16.59 -5.22 -11.11
C VAL A 197 15.78 -6.50 -11.01
N MET A 198 14.63 -6.43 -10.33
CA MET A 198 13.85 -7.61 -9.95
C MET A 198 12.42 -7.50 -10.46
N ILE A 199 11.88 -8.63 -10.88
CA ILE A 199 10.49 -8.79 -11.30
C ILE A 199 9.88 -9.89 -10.43
N GLY A 200 8.60 -9.80 -10.13
CA GLY A 200 7.94 -10.87 -9.41
C GLY A 200 6.45 -10.66 -9.24
N LEU A 201 5.95 -11.22 -8.14
CA LEU A 201 4.54 -11.24 -7.82
C LEU A 201 4.28 -10.49 -6.52
N GLU A 202 3.12 -9.86 -6.48
CA GLU A 202 2.61 -9.16 -5.32
C GLU A 202 1.14 -9.51 -5.11
N TYR A 203 0.76 -9.78 -3.87
CA TYR A 203 -0.62 -9.98 -3.47
C TYR A 203 -1.10 -8.75 -2.71
N GLY A 204 -1.95 -7.95 -3.34
CA GLY A 204 -2.44 -6.67 -2.83
C GLY A 204 -3.84 -6.74 -2.24
N GLN A 205 -4.09 -5.93 -1.21
CA GLN A 205 -5.38 -5.73 -0.56
C GLN A 205 -5.63 -4.22 -0.35
N PRO A 206 -6.16 -3.50 -1.37
CA PRO A 206 -6.57 -2.11 -1.22
C PRO A 206 -7.82 -1.96 -0.34
N VAL A 207 -7.72 -1.06 0.64
CA VAL A 207 -8.75 -0.66 1.60
C VAL A 207 -8.81 0.89 1.63
N GLY A 208 -9.67 1.47 0.78
CA GLY A 208 -9.79 2.91 0.66
C GLY A 208 -8.52 3.57 0.11
N ARG A 209 -7.89 4.46 0.89
CA ARG A 209 -6.63 5.14 0.54
C ARG A 209 -5.38 4.34 0.91
N LEU A 210 -5.55 3.20 1.59
CA LEU A 210 -4.46 2.32 2.00
C LEU A 210 -4.43 1.10 1.08
N ALA A 211 -3.24 0.64 0.72
CA ALA A 211 -3.06 -0.66 0.11
C ALA A 211 -1.93 -1.42 0.78
N LEU A 212 -2.28 -2.56 1.36
CA LEU A 212 -1.34 -3.49 1.95
C LEU A 212 -0.99 -4.56 0.92
N SER A 213 0.27 -4.96 0.85
CA SER A 213 0.67 -6.06 -0.02
C SER A 213 1.80 -6.91 0.52
N ALA A 214 1.82 -8.17 0.09
CA ALA A 214 2.93 -9.09 0.26
C ALA A 214 3.56 -9.34 -1.11
N SER A 215 4.88 -9.31 -1.20
CA SER A 215 5.62 -9.39 -2.46
C SER A 215 6.76 -10.40 -2.38
N LEU A 216 7.02 -11.04 -3.52
CA LEU A 216 8.17 -11.89 -3.76
C LEU A 216 8.74 -11.54 -5.12
N VAL A 217 9.93 -10.92 -5.14
CA VAL A 217 10.60 -10.52 -6.37
C VAL A 217 11.96 -11.18 -6.50
N GLY A 218 12.40 -11.45 -7.73
CA GLY A 218 13.70 -12.00 -8.03
C GLY A 218 14.28 -11.41 -9.31
N GLY A 219 15.60 -11.42 -9.45
CA GLY A 219 16.24 -10.89 -10.64
C GLY A 219 17.74 -10.82 -10.57
N TRP A 220 18.30 -10.10 -11.54
CA TRP A 220 19.74 -9.99 -11.72
C TRP A 220 20.27 -8.75 -11.01
N SER A 221 21.39 -8.91 -10.30
CA SER A 221 22.10 -7.83 -9.62
C SER A 221 23.33 -7.43 -10.38
N PHE A 222 23.33 -6.21 -10.89
CA PHE A 222 24.49 -5.58 -11.48
C PHE A 222 25.34 -4.99 -10.36
N ASN A 223 26.51 -5.59 -10.13
CA ASN A 223 27.38 -5.27 -9.01
C ASN A 223 28.61 -4.50 -9.51
N SER A 224 29.07 -3.53 -8.73
CA SER A 224 30.33 -2.84 -8.97
C SER A 224 31.06 -2.62 -7.64
N VAL A 225 32.38 -2.78 -7.63
CA VAL A 225 33.22 -2.57 -6.44
C VAL A 225 34.19 -1.43 -6.71
N ARG A 226 34.32 -0.52 -5.74
CA ARG A 226 35.38 0.51 -5.75
C ARG A 226 36.24 0.34 -4.51
N VAL A 227 37.54 0.22 -4.71
CA VAL A 227 38.54 0.13 -3.64
C VAL A 227 39.04 1.53 -3.31
N ASP A 228 39.13 1.87 -2.03
CA ASP A 228 39.77 3.12 -1.61
C ASP A 228 41.29 2.99 -1.77
N ARG A 229 41.84 3.82 -2.66
CA ARG A 229 43.26 3.79 -3.06
C ARG A 229 44.22 4.16 -1.92
N ASN A 230 43.70 4.74 -0.83
CA ASN A 230 44.50 5.18 0.32
C ASN A 230 44.53 4.15 1.46
N ALA A 231 43.58 3.20 1.51
CA ALA A 231 43.46 2.19 2.56
C ALA A 231 43.93 0.79 2.12
N ALA A 232 43.89 0.50 0.82
CA ALA A 232 44.37 -0.75 0.26
C ALA A 232 45.82 -0.57 -0.21
N GLY A 233 46.75 -1.36 0.36
CA GLY A 233 48.11 -1.50 -0.18
C GLY A 233 48.11 -2.14 -1.58
N PRO A 234 48.86 -3.21 -1.85
CA PRO A 234 48.90 -3.84 -3.19
C PRO A 234 47.57 -4.50 -3.63
N LEU A 235 46.55 -4.56 -2.77
CA LEU A 235 45.28 -5.23 -3.04
C LEU A 235 44.44 -4.48 -4.08
N ARG A 236 44.30 -5.07 -5.28
CA ARG A 236 43.38 -4.63 -6.32
C ARG A 236 42.16 -5.56 -6.33
N ALA A 237 40.99 -5.08 -5.91
CA ALA A 237 39.75 -5.81 -6.16
C ALA A 237 39.38 -5.63 -7.64
N ILE A 238 39.37 -6.73 -8.41
CA ILE A 238 39.28 -6.64 -9.87
C ILE A 238 37.85 -6.84 -10.39
N GLU A 239 36.98 -7.62 -9.74
CA GLU A 239 35.63 -7.78 -10.28
C GLU A 239 34.60 -8.32 -9.26
N ALA A 240 33.41 -7.73 -9.25
CA ALA A 240 32.24 -8.30 -8.59
C ALA A 240 31.33 -8.92 -9.65
N GLU A 241 31.20 -10.25 -9.63
CA GLU A 241 30.33 -10.94 -10.56
C GLU A 241 28.88 -10.54 -10.31
N SER A 242 28.15 -10.30 -11.39
CA SER A 242 26.70 -10.11 -11.32
C SER A 242 26.05 -11.43 -10.90
N GLY A 243 25.03 -11.35 -10.04
CA GLY A 243 24.44 -12.53 -9.41
C GLY A 243 22.93 -12.43 -9.29
N PHE A 244 22.29 -13.57 -9.01
CA PHE A 244 20.86 -13.60 -8.73
C PHE A 244 20.58 -13.07 -7.32
N ALA A 245 19.55 -12.22 -7.21
CA ALA A 245 19.03 -11.72 -5.95
C ALA A 245 17.52 -11.93 -5.91
N TRP A 246 16.99 -12.20 -4.71
CA TRP A 246 15.56 -12.26 -4.47
C TRP A 246 15.18 -11.58 -3.15
N ARG A 247 13.93 -11.13 -3.08
CA ARG A 247 13.44 -10.24 -2.03
C ARG A 247 11.98 -10.52 -1.69
N PRO A 248 11.71 -11.26 -0.61
CA PRO A 248 10.38 -11.29 0.00
C PRO A 248 10.18 -10.05 0.87
N GLY A 249 8.95 -9.55 0.93
CA GLY A 249 8.62 -8.46 1.84
C GLY A 249 7.17 -8.04 1.81
N ALA A 250 6.81 -7.13 2.70
CA ALA A 250 5.51 -6.51 2.78
C ALA A 250 5.61 -5.02 2.49
N SER A 251 4.59 -4.46 1.85
CA SER A 251 4.52 -3.04 1.53
C SER A 251 3.18 -2.43 1.95
N LEU A 252 3.22 -1.17 2.33
CA LEU A 252 2.07 -0.35 2.63
C LEU A 252 2.14 0.91 1.77
N TRP A 253 1.10 1.14 0.98
CA TRP A 253 0.91 2.36 0.23
C TRP A 253 -0.20 3.20 0.85
N TYR A 254 0.04 4.50 0.98
CA TYR A 254 -0.96 5.48 1.37
C TYR A 254 -1.09 6.58 0.31
N ASP A 255 -2.28 6.71 -0.27
CA ASP A 255 -2.61 7.78 -1.20
C ASP A 255 -2.85 9.10 -0.45
N VAL A 256 -1.81 9.94 -0.45
CA VAL A 256 -1.87 11.29 0.14
C VAL A 256 -2.77 12.18 -0.72
N THR A 257 -2.62 12.09 -2.05
CA THR A 257 -3.45 12.82 -3.02
C THR A 257 -3.87 11.88 -4.15
N ALA A 258 -4.71 12.36 -5.06
CA ALA A 258 -5.08 11.59 -6.26
C ALA A 258 -3.86 11.22 -7.14
N ARG A 259 -2.76 11.96 -7.05
CA ARG A 259 -1.55 11.77 -7.87
C ARG A 259 -0.34 11.27 -7.10
N MET A 260 -0.30 11.43 -5.78
CA MET A 260 0.87 11.14 -4.95
C MET A 260 0.57 10.09 -3.90
N GLY A 261 1.46 9.10 -3.79
CA GLY A 261 1.42 8.08 -2.75
C GLY A 261 2.73 8.00 -1.97
N VAL A 262 2.62 7.66 -0.70
CA VAL A 262 3.74 7.31 0.18
C VAL A 262 3.81 5.79 0.27
N ASN A 263 5.01 5.24 0.26
CA ASN A 263 5.27 3.81 0.43
C ASN A 263 6.13 3.57 1.68
N LEU A 264 5.77 2.51 2.41
CA LEU A 264 6.61 1.87 3.41
C LEU A 264 6.80 0.42 2.99
N PHE A 265 8.04 -0.05 2.94
CA PHE A 265 8.37 -1.44 2.62
C PHE A 265 9.29 -2.03 3.68
N VAL A 266 9.05 -3.29 4.04
CA VAL A 266 9.89 -4.06 4.96
C VAL A 266 10.09 -5.46 4.37
N GLY A 267 11.32 -5.96 4.33
CA GLY A 267 11.60 -7.27 3.78
C GLY A 267 13.02 -7.77 4.04
N GLY A 268 13.35 -8.88 3.39
CA GLY A 268 14.70 -9.42 3.34
C GLY A 268 15.24 -9.36 1.92
N LEU A 269 16.50 -9.02 1.73
CA LEU A 269 17.23 -9.17 0.47
C LEU A 269 18.16 -10.36 0.62
N PHE A 270 18.10 -11.29 -0.33
CA PHE A 270 18.94 -12.47 -0.36
C PHE A 270 19.71 -12.48 -1.66
N ALA A 271 21.03 -12.33 -1.55
CA ALA A 271 21.94 -12.32 -2.69
C ALA A 271 23.23 -13.07 -2.33
N ASN A 272 23.75 -13.81 -3.30
CA ASN A 272 25.01 -14.54 -3.17
C ASN A 272 26.02 -14.08 -4.23
N PRO A 273 26.49 -12.81 -4.18
CA PRO A 273 27.50 -12.33 -5.12
C PRO A 273 28.83 -13.07 -4.93
N ARG A 274 29.52 -13.33 -6.04
CA ARG A 274 30.92 -13.78 -6.01
C ARG A 274 31.82 -12.56 -6.21
N VAL A 275 32.80 -12.41 -5.34
CA VAL A 275 33.80 -11.35 -5.46
C VAL A 275 35.16 -12.01 -5.57
N THR A 276 35.91 -11.64 -6.59
CA THR A 276 37.27 -12.13 -6.81
C THR A 276 38.25 -11.01 -6.47
N PHE A 277 39.12 -11.28 -5.50
CA PHE A 277 40.19 -10.38 -5.09
C PHE A 277 41.48 -10.82 -5.80
N ALA A 278 42.23 -9.85 -6.33
CA ALA A 278 43.57 -10.09 -6.85
C ALA A 278 44.61 -9.53 -5.87
N SER A 279 45.46 -10.41 -5.36
CA SER A 279 46.69 -10.08 -4.65
C SER A 279 47.86 -10.52 -5.53
N ASP A 280 49.01 -9.85 -5.44
CA ASP A 280 50.12 -9.87 -6.42
C ASP A 280 50.63 -11.24 -6.93
N GLU A 281 50.19 -12.39 -6.40
CA GLU A 281 50.46 -13.73 -6.96
C GLU A 281 49.29 -14.76 -6.91
N GLU A 282 48.07 -14.41 -6.47
CA GLU A 282 46.96 -15.39 -6.41
C GLU A 282 45.57 -14.74 -6.57
N LEU A 283 44.74 -15.30 -7.48
CA LEU A 283 43.33 -14.93 -7.63
C LEU A 283 42.50 -15.73 -6.62
N ARG A 284 41.89 -15.04 -5.64
CA ARG A 284 40.98 -15.69 -4.67
C ARG A 284 39.55 -15.23 -4.88
N THR A 285 38.69 -16.17 -5.30
CA THR A 285 37.23 -15.98 -5.37
C THR A 285 36.59 -16.34 -4.05
N MET A 286 35.94 -15.38 -3.40
CA MET A 286 35.15 -15.60 -2.20
C MET A 286 33.66 -15.44 -2.51
N ARG A 287 32.82 -16.39 -2.03
CA ARG A 287 31.37 -16.23 -2.04
C ARG A 287 30.96 -15.43 -0.82
N LEU A 288 30.40 -14.25 -1.03
CA LEU A 288 29.81 -13.46 0.04
C LEU A 288 28.33 -13.80 0.14
N ARG A 289 27.87 -14.17 1.33
CA ARG A 289 26.44 -14.21 1.65
C ARG A 289 26.05 -12.81 2.10
N THR A 290 25.24 -12.13 1.31
CA THR A 290 24.84 -10.74 1.54
C THR A 290 23.34 -10.68 1.84
N ASN A 291 22.90 -11.54 2.77
CA ASN A 291 21.54 -11.48 3.25
C ASN A 291 21.38 -10.20 4.06
N ALA A 292 20.30 -9.46 3.86
CA ALA A 292 20.08 -8.21 4.58
C ALA A 292 18.61 -8.00 4.89
N ALA A 293 18.31 -7.54 6.10
CA ALA A 293 17.01 -6.96 6.39
C ALA A 293 16.96 -5.55 5.80
N ILE A 294 15.83 -5.19 5.19
CA ILE A 294 15.67 -3.92 4.50
C ILE A 294 14.37 -3.23 4.94
N VAL A 295 14.47 -1.92 5.15
CA VAL A 295 13.34 -1.05 5.41
C VAL A 295 13.44 0.13 4.47
N SER A 296 12.37 0.43 3.76
CA SER A 296 12.35 1.49 2.76
C SER A 296 11.14 2.40 2.95
N VAL A 297 11.37 3.70 2.80
CA VAL A 297 10.32 4.72 2.76
C VAL A 297 10.44 5.46 1.44
N GLY A 298 9.34 5.61 0.73
CA GLY A 298 9.36 6.23 -0.60
C GLY A 298 8.14 7.06 -0.92
N LEU A 299 8.30 7.85 -1.98
CA LEU A 299 7.27 8.72 -2.54
C LEU A 299 7.19 8.43 -4.03
N ALA A 300 5.97 8.30 -4.55
CA ALA A 300 5.75 8.14 -5.98
C ALA A 300 4.57 8.98 -6.47
N TRP A 301 4.69 9.45 -7.71
CA TRP A 301 3.67 10.19 -8.42
C TRP A 301 3.20 9.40 -9.63
N TRP A 302 1.89 9.38 -9.86
CA TRP A 302 1.30 8.93 -11.12
C TRP A 302 1.70 9.91 -12.23
N LEU A 303 2.28 9.39 -13.32
CA LEU A 303 2.87 10.23 -14.36
C LEU A 303 1.89 10.71 -15.43
N PHE A 304 0.68 10.15 -15.50
CA PHE A 304 -0.32 10.46 -16.52
C PHE A 304 -1.71 10.53 -15.88
#